data_AF-A0A973D6Y9-F1
#
_entry.id   AF-A0A973D6Y9-F1
#
_cell.length_a   1.000
_cell.length_b   1.000
_cell.length_c   1.000
_cell.angle_alpha   90.00
_cell.angle_beta   90.00
_cell.angle_gamma   90.00
#
_symmetry.space_group_name_H-M   'P 1'
#
loop_
_entity.id
_entity.type
_entity.pdbx_description
1 polymer ?
#
loop_
_entity_poly.entity_id
_entity_poly.type
_entity_poly.pdbx_seq_one_letter_code
_entity_poly.pdbx_strand_id
1 'polypeptide(L)'
;VSGGAVLAWLHVEPHDVEDRGTVVRKTIKNLKWHARKVEVDQVVLHSFAHLAEQRADPEISKEILAEIGERLESVGYQVHHTPWGYFNEFKMHVEGPGIAKVFKSF
;
A
#
# COMPACT_ATOMS: atom_id res chain seq x y z
N VAL A 1 9.95 -7.42 -9.25
CA VAL A 1 9.16 -6.46 -10.02
C VAL A 1 9.77 -6.30 -11.40
N SER A 2 9.04 -6.64 -12.45
CA SER A 2 9.43 -6.49 -13.85
C SER A 2 8.24 -5.92 -14.63
N GLY A 3 8.43 -4.85 -15.42
CA GLY A 3 7.33 -4.25 -16.19
C GLY A 3 6.52 -3.14 -15.47
N GLY A 4 7.01 -2.63 -14.34
CA GLY A 4 6.37 -1.54 -13.58
C GLY A 4 5.52 -2.03 -12.40
N ALA A 5 5.27 -1.16 -11.43
CA ALA A 5 4.40 -1.44 -10.29
C ALA A 5 3.92 -0.16 -9.60
N VAL A 6 2.80 -0.25 -8.89
CA VAL A 6 2.42 0.74 -7.88
C VAL A 6 3.17 0.44 -6.59
N LEU A 7 4.05 1.33 -6.15
CA LEU A 7 4.62 1.28 -4.80
C LEU A 7 3.71 2.05 -3.83
N ALA A 8 3.05 1.33 -2.94
CA ALA A 8 2.19 1.87 -1.89
C ALA A 8 2.96 1.99 -0.58
N TRP A 9 3.23 3.24 -0.19
CA TRP A 9 3.69 3.58 1.15
C TRP A 9 2.46 3.65 2.05
N LEU A 10 2.36 2.74 3.01
CA LEU A 10 1.18 2.58 3.87
C LEU A 10 1.52 2.92 5.32
N HIS A 11 0.62 3.65 5.94
CA HIS A 11 0.66 3.99 7.35
C HIS A 11 -0.71 3.66 7.94
N VAL A 12 -0.73 3.06 9.13
CA VAL A 12 -1.96 2.70 9.84
C VAL A 12 -2.00 3.53 11.12
N GLU A 13 -3.08 4.27 11.29
CA GLU A 13 -3.33 5.11 12.46
C GLU A 13 -4.29 4.41 13.45
N PRO A 14 -4.36 4.82 14.72
CA PRO A 14 -5.20 4.13 15.71
C PRO A 14 -6.68 4.01 15.32
N HIS A 15 -7.28 5.03 14.69
CA HIS A 15 -8.67 4.99 14.25
C HIS A 15 -8.91 3.98 13.13
N ASP A 16 -7.87 3.62 12.36
CA ASP A 16 -7.99 2.63 11.31
C ASP A 16 -8.24 1.22 11.85
N VAL A 17 -7.80 0.96 13.08
CA VAL A 17 -8.02 -0.32 13.77
C VAL A 17 -9.49 -0.47 14.13
N GLU A 18 -10.13 0.62 14.55
CA GLU A 18 -11.55 0.64 14.94
C GLU A 18 -12.48 0.42 13.73
N ASP A 19 -12.10 0.91 12.54
CA ASP A 19 -12.84 0.75 11.29
C ASP A 19 -12.04 -0.03 10.21
N ARG A 20 -11.34 -1.09 10.63
CA ARG A 20 -10.46 -1.91 9.78
C ARG A 20 -11.11 -2.33 8.46
N GLY A 21 -12.38 -2.76 8.51
CA GLY A 21 -13.12 -3.22 7.33
C GLY A 21 -13.31 -2.13 6.27
N THR A 22 -13.60 -0.89 6.69
CA THR A 22 -13.73 0.24 5.77
C THR A 22 -12.38 0.66 5.23
N VAL A 23 -11.35 0.72 6.09
CA VAL A 23 -9.99 1.10 5.72
C VAL A 23 -9.42 0.16 4.67
N VAL A 24 -9.43 -1.15 4.93
CA VAL A 24 -8.95 -2.17 3.97
C VAL A 24 -9.68 -2.02 2.63
N ARG A 25 -11.01 -1.87 2.66
CA ARG A 25 -11.81 -1.67 1.45
C ARG A 25 -11.44 -0.40 0.69
N LYS A 26 -11.26 0.73 1.38
CA LYS A 26 -10.84 2.01 0.77
C LYS A 26 -9.44 1.89 0.17
N THR A 27 -8.50 1.27 0.87
CA THR A 27 -7.12 1.04 0.39
C THR A 27 -7.13 0.22 -0.89
N ILE A 28 -7.80 -0.94 -0.89
CA ILE A 28 -7.89 -1.82 -2.08
C ILE A 28 -8.53 -1.08 -3.26
N LYS A 29 -9.61 -0.32 -3.04
CA LYS A 29 -10.25 0.47 -4.10
C LYS A 29 -9.29 1.49 -4.72
N ASN A 30 -8.52 2.20 -3.88
CA ASN A 30 -7.55 3.18 -4.34
C ASN A 30 -6.39 2.52 -5.10
N LEU A 31 -5.83 1.42 -4.58
CA LEU A 31 -4.73 0.70 -5.24
C LEU A 31 -5.17 0.14 -6.60
N LYS A 32 -6.35 -0.50 -6.67
CA LYS A 32 -6.91 -1.00 -7.94
C LYS A 32 -7.19 0.14 -8.92
N TRP A 33 -7.72 1.26 -8.45
CA TRP A 33 -7.96 2.43 -9.30
C TRP A 33 -6.65 2.97 -9.86
N HIS A 34 -5.63 3.10 -9.02
CA HIS A 34 -4.34 3.66 -9.42
C HIS A 34 -3.59 2.74 -10.37
N ALA A 35 -3.50 1.45 -10.04
CA ALA A 35 -2.87 0.43 -10.88
C ALA A 35 -3.50 0.38 -12.29
N ARG A 36 -4.84 0.50 -12.39
CA ARG A 36 -5.52 0.63 -13.69
C ARG A 36 -5.20 1.93 -14.43
N LYS A 37 -4.97 3.03 -13.73
CA LYS A 37 -4.64 4.32 -14.35
C LYS A 37 -3.23 4.37 -14.91
N VAL A 38 -2.32 3.60 -14.32
CA VAL A 38 -0.93 3.46 -14.78
C VAL A 38 -0.66 2.12 -15.48
N GLU A 39 -1.72 1.37 -15.81
CA GLU A 39 -1.70 0.14 -16.61
C GLU A 39 -0.73 -0.94 -16.09
N VAL A 40 -0.66 -1.12 -14.77
CA VAL A 40 0.11 -2.19 -14.12
C VAL A 40 -0.77 -3.16 -13.33
N ASP A 41 -0.31 -4.40 -13.19
CA ASP A 41 -0.93 -5.47 -12.40
C ASP A 41 -0.14 -5.79 -11.11
N GLN A 42 1.02 -5.15 -10.92
CA GLN A 42 1.90 -5.32 -9.76
C GLN A 42 1.70 -4.21 -8.73
N VAL A 43 1.63 -4.60 -7.46
CA VAL A 43 1.58 -3.68 -6.32
C VAL A 43 2.65 -4.07 -5.30
N VAL A 44 3.46 -3.10 -4.87
CA VAL A 44 4.41 -3.27 -3.78
C VAL A 44 3.85 -2.58 -2.55
N LEU A 45 3.63 -3.32 -1.46
CA LEU A 45 3.16 -2.81 -0.18
C LEU A 45 4.36 -2.59 0.75
N HIS A 46 4.55 -1.35 1.18
CA HIS A 46 5.60 -0.98 2.11
C HIS A 46 5.04 -0.25 3.32
N SER A 47 5.34 -0.76 4.51
CA SER A 47 5.00 -0.09 5.77
C SER A 47 5.90 1.14 5.98
N PHE A 48 5.29 2.31 6.13
CA PHE A 48 5.97 3.58 6.35
C PHE A 48 5.35 4.36 7.51
N ALA A 49 5.83 4.07 8.71
CA ALA A 49 5.36 4.67 9.96
C ALA A 49 5.63 6.19 10.11
N HIS A 50 6.23 6.86 9.12
CA HIS A 50 6.52 8.30 9.15
C HIS A 50 5.56 9.16 8.31
N LEU A 51 4.50 8.58 7.71
CA LEU A 51 3.52 9.39 6.96
C LEU A 51 2.60 10.25 7.84
N ALA A 52 2.38 9.89 9.11
CA ALA A 52 1.47 10.57 10.02
C ALA A 52 2.04 10.66 11.45
N GLU A 53 1.39 11.46 12.30
CA GLU A 53 1.82 11.72 13.67
C GLU A 53 1.56 10.55 14.62
N GLN A 54 0.41 9.87 14.48
CA GLN A 54 -0.01 8.77 15.34
C GLN A 54 0.18 7.44 14.64
N ARG A 55 0.60 6.41 15.38
CA ARG A 55 0.82 5.06 14.83
C ARG A 55 -0.06 4.07 15.57
N ALA A 56 -0.73 3.21 14.83
CA ALA A 56 -1.37 2.04 15.40
C ALA A 56 -0.34 1.05 15.97
N ASP A 57 -0.84 0.06 16.70
CA ASP A 57 -0.02 -1.06 17.15
C ASP A 57 0.68 -1.73 15.95
N PRO A 58 1.99 -2.03 16.04
CA PRO A 58 2.75 -2.60 14.92
C PRO A 58 2.23 -3.95 14.44
N GLU A 59 1.80 -4.85 15.32
CA GLU A 59 1.31 -6.17 14.91
C GLU A 59 -0.07 -6.05 14.25
N ILE A 60 -0.96 -5.21 14.78
CA ILE A 60 -2.25 -4.93 14.12
C ILE A 60 -2.03 -4.29 12.74
N SER A 61 -1.08 -3.35 12.63
CA SER A 61 -0.75 -2.72 11.35
C SER A 61 -0.24 -3.74 10.33
N LYS A 62 0.57 -4.69 10.77
CA LYS A 62 1.10 -5.77 9.94
C LYS A 62 -0.02 -6.69 9.45
N GLU A 63 -0.98 -7.04 10.30
CA GLU A 63 -2.16 -7.81 9.91
C GLU A 63 -3.01 -7.10 8.87
N ILE A 64 -3.23 -5.79 9.03
CA ILE A 64 -3.99 -4.98 8.07
C ILE A 64 -3.29 -4.97 6.70
N LEU A 65 -1.96 -4.79 6.68
CA LEU A 65 -1.18 -4.82 5.45
C LEU A 65 -1.21 -6.20 4.79
N ALA A 66 -1.12 -7.28 5.57
CA ALA A 66 -1.25 -8.65 5.07
C ALA A 66 -2.64 -8.89 4.43
N GLU A 67 -3.71 -8.47 5.11
CA GLU A 67 -5.08 -8.60 4.58
C GLU A 67 -5.25 -7.82 3.26
N ILE A 68 -4.70 -6.61 3.16
CA ILE A 68 -4.73 -5.84 1.90
C ILE A 68 -4.04 -6.62 0.78
N GLY A 69 -2.90 -7.24 1.06
CA GLY A 69 -2.15 -8.06 0.10
C GLY A 69 -2.96 -9.26 -0.38
N GLU A 70 -3.41 -10.10 0.54
CA GLU A 70 -4.19 -11.31 0.25
C GLU A 70 -5.45 -10.99 -0.59
N ARG A 71 -6.14 -9.90 -0.27
CA ARG A 71 -7.35 -9.49 -1.01
C ARG A 71 -7.04 -8.96 -2.40
N LEU A 72 -5.89 -8.31 -2.61
CA LEU A 72 -5.44 -7.90 -3.94
C LEU A 72 -5.05 -9.11 -4.80
N GLU A 73 -4.32 -10.07 -4.21
CA GLU A 73 -3.95 -11.33 -4.88
C GLU A 73 -5.18 -12.13 -5.28
N SER A 74 -6.20 -12.21 -4.41
CA SER A 74 -7.45 -12.93 -4.69
C SER A 74 -8.23 -12.41 -5.91
N VAL A 75 -7.92 -11.18 -6.36
CA VAL A 75 -8.54 -10.56 -7.54
C VAL A 75 -7.55 -10.35 -8.70
N GLY A 76 -6.42 -11.07 -8.68
CA GLY A 76 -5.50 -11.22 -9.81
C GLY A 76 -4.33 -10.24 -9.87
N TYR A 77 -4.04 -9.49 -8.80
CA TYR A 77 -2.83 -8.65 -8.75
C TYR A 77 -1.62 -9.46 -8.28
N GLN A 78 -0.44 -9.11 -8.77
CA GLN A 78 0.82 -9.59 -8.23
C GLN A 78 1.24 -8.67 -7.08
N VAL A 79 1.24 -9.17 -5.85
CA VAL A 79 1.55 -8.37 -4.67
C VAL A 79 2.94 -8.71 -4.14
N HIS A 80 3.70 -7.68 -3.80
CA HIS A 80 4.99 -7.81 -3.14
C HIS A 80 4.95 -7.07 -1.80
N HIS A 81 5.45 -7.69 -0.75
CA HIS A 81 5.65 -7.02 0.54
C HIS A 81 7.13 -6.74 0.73
N THR A 82 7.47 -5.53 1.12
CA THR A 82 8.82 -5.26 1.66
C THR A 82 8.95 -5.90 3.06
N PRO A 83 10.17 -6.26 3.51
CA PRO A 83 10.40 -6.73 4.87
C PRO A 83 9.83 -5.79 5.94
N TRP A 84 9.06 -6.36 6.87
CA TRP A 84 8.46 -5.62 7.97
C TRP A 84 9.48 -5.22 9.04
N GLY A 85 9.49 -3.96 9.47
CA GLY A 85 10.33 -3.49 10.58
C GLY A 85 11.80 -3.25 10.21
N TYR A 86 12.15 -3.27 8.93
CA TYR A 86 13.50 -3.00 8.44
C TYR A 86 13.61 -1.61 7.82
N PHE A 87 14.80 -1.02 7.93
CA PHE A 87 15.19 0.10 7.07
C PHE A 87 15.47 -0.46 5.66
N ASN A 88 14.62 -0.07 4.70
CA ASN A 88 14.71 -0.51 3.32
C ASN A 88 15.30 0.61 2.45
N GLU A 89 16.28 0.27 1.61
CA GLU A 89 16.77 1.16 0.56
C GLU A 89 15.95 0.96 -0.72
N PHE A 90 15.56 2.05 -1.37
CA PHE A 90 14.79 2.02 -2.61
C PHE A 90 15.56 2.67 -3.75
N LYS A 91 15.68 1.96 -4.86
CA LYS A 91 16.10 2.50 -6.15
C LYS A 91 14.93 2.40 -7.12
N MET A 92 14.42 3.54 -7.57
CA MET A 92 13.23 3.57 -8.42
C MET A 92 13.34 4.61 -9.53
N HIS A 93 12.76 4.29 -10.68
CA HIS A 93 12.47 5.24 -11.74
C HIS A 93 10.97 5.51 -11.71
N VAL A 94 10.59 6.76 -11.42
CA VAL A 94 9.19 7.18 -11.38
C VAL A 94 8.87 7.90 -12.68
N GLU A 95 7.84 7.44 -13.38
CA GLU A 95 7.44 8.04 -14.65
C GLU A 95 6.98 9.50 -14.48
N GLY A 96 7.19 10.30 -15.52
CA GLY A 96 6.96 11.75 -15.51
C GLY A 96 5.50 12.25 -15.46
N PRO A 97 4.45 11.50 -15.86
CA PRO A 97 3.08 12.00 -15.79
C PRO A 97 2.65 12.34 -14.35
N GLY A 98 1.81 13.37 -14.19
CA GLY A 98 1.34 13.80 -12.86
C GLY A 98 0.59 12.71 -12.08
N ILE A 99 0.02 11.71 -12.77
CA ILE A 99 -0.62 10.55 -12.13
C ILE A 99 0.38 9.59 -11.49
N ALA A 100 1.69 9.68 -11.75
CA ALA A 100 2.68 8.75 -11.19
C ALA A 100 2.84 8.86 -9.66
N LYS A 101 2.30 9.94 -9.05
CA LYS A 101 2.39 10.21 -7.61
C LYS A 101 1.01 10.61 -7.10
N VAL A 102 0.46 9.83 -6.18
CA VAL A 102 -0.85 10.11 -5.58
C VAL A 102 -0.76 9.92 -4.07
N PHE A 103 -1.36 10.85 -3.32
CA PHE A 103 -1.56 10.76 -1.89
C PHE A 103 -3.04 10.54 -1.56
N LYS A 104 -3.31 9.72 -0.54
CA LYS A 104 -4.64 9.44 0.01
C LYS A 104 -4.55 9.35 1.53
N SER A 105 -5.51 9.94 2.22
CA SER A 105 -5.77 9.85 3.66
C SER A 105 -7.29 9.88 3.84
N PHE A 106 -7.84 9.11 4.78
CA PHE A 106 -9.29 8.90 4.91
C PHE A 106 -9.69 8.23 6.22
#